data_AF-A0A4U2YGC3-F1
#
_entry.id   AF-A0A4U2YGC3-F1
#
_cell.length_a   1.000
_cell.length_b   1.000
_cell.length_c   1.000
_cell.angle_alpha   90.00
_cell.angle_beta   90.00
_cell.angle_gamma   90.00
#
_symmetry.space_group_name_H-M   'P 1'
#
loop_
_entity.id
_entity.type
_entity.pdbx_description
1 polymer ?
#
loop_
_entity_poly.entity_id
_entity_poly.type
_entity_poly.pdbx_seq_one_letter_code
_entity_poly.pdbx_strand_id
1 'polypeptide(L)'
;MSLMDTIMEFDSRISPVFEELSIKVISITTAHGPLQDYSIDFEFFTQTKLNTFTKEATTHITSMHGNIPGSISIGHQHQASLFIIPQSVHIECNYKLLQIDTNDMKRILQHPHPTLYYSEWLLDAIKNANILMELKTNQNTMIEWPLGIKSAVIL
;
A
#
# COMPACT_ATOMS: atom_id res chain seq x y z
N MET A 1 -21.17 2.94 -24.77
CA MET A 1 -20.46 4.09 -24.19
C MET A 1 -19.40 4.54 -25.17
N SER A 2 -19.35 5.84 -25.45
CA SER A 2 -18.19 6.43 -26.09
C SER A 2 -17.00 6.46 -25.10
N LEU A 3 -15.80 6.74 -25.62
CA LEU A 3 -14.58 6.81 -24.81
C LEU A 3 -14.69 7.86 -23.69
N MET A 4 -15.23 9.04 -24.01
CA MET A 4 -15.37 10.14 -23.05
C MET A 4 -16.43 9.83 -22.00
N ASP A 5 -17.52 9.16 -22.38
CA ASP A 5 -18.55 8.72 -21.43
C ASP A 5 -17.97 7.77 -20.39
N THR A 6 -17.09 6.86 -20.81
CA THR A 6 -16.44 5.88 -19.93
C THR A 6 -15.58 6.59 -18.88
N ILE A 7 -14.80 7.58 -19.30
CA ILE A 7 -13.92 8.35 -18.42
C ILE A 7 -14.74 9.16 -17.41
N MET A 8 -15.77 9.89 -17.87
CA MET A 8 -16.63 10.69 -17.00
C MET A 8 -17.45 9.84 -16.04
N GLU A 9 -17.90 8.67 -16.48
CA GLU A 9 -18.64 7.75 -15.64
C GLU A 9 -17.74 7.11 -14.57
N PHE A 10 -16.51 6.74 -14.92
CA PHE A 10 -15.53 6.27 -13.94
C PHE A 10 -15.21 7.37 -12.92
N ASP A 11 -15.00 8.59 -13.38
CA ASP A 11 -14.66 9.74 -12.53
C ASP A 11 -15.78 10.15 -11.59
N SER A 12 -17.05 9.97 -11.99
CA SER A 12 -18.20 10.30 -11.14
C SER A 12 -18.62 9.17 -10.20
N ARG A 13 -18.43 7.90 -10.59
CA ARG A 13 -18.93 6.73 -9.84
C ARG A 13 -17.86 6.01 -9.02
N ILE A 14 -16.61 6.02 -9.48
CA ILE A 14 -15.52 5.23 -8.89
C ILE A 14 -14.53 6.16 -8.19
N SER A 15 -13.87 7.08 -8.90
CA SER A 15 -12.80 7.92 -8.33
C SER A 15 -13.12 8.53 -6.95
N PRO A 16 -14.31 9.11 -6.70
CA PRO A 16 -14.61 9.79 -5.43
C PRO A 16 -14.67 8.84 -4.25
N VAL A 17 -14.98 7.55 -4.49
CA VAL A 17 -14.99 6.51 -3.45
C VAL A 17 -13.56 6.16 -3.00
N PHE A 18 -12.56 6.47 -3.81
CA PHE A 18 -11.15 6.12 -3.59
C PHE A 18 -10.23 7.36 -3.55
N GLU A 19 -10.77 8.54 -3.24
CA GLU A 19 -9.99 9.79 -3.21
C GLU A 19 -9.12 9.91 -1.94
N GLU A 20 -9.56 9.34 -0.82
CA GLU A 20 -8.85 9.35 0.48
C GLU A 20 -9.11 8.05 1.24
N LEU A 21 -8.86 6.91 0.59
CA LEU A 21 -9.22 5.61 1.16
C LEU A 21 -8.13 5.11 2.10
N SER A 22 -8.53 4.74 3.32
CA SER A 22 -7.66 4.06 4.27
C SER A 22 -7.73 2.55 4.12
N ILE A 23 -6.56 1.92 4.10
CA ILE A 23 -6.39 0.48 3.95
C ILE A 23 -5.51 -0.03 5.06
N LYS A 24 -6.05 -0.89 5.92
CA LYS A 24 -5.29 -1.60 6.94
C LYS A 24 -4.46 -2.71 6.28
N VAL A 25 -3.16 -2.68 6.51
CA VAL A 25 -2.17 -3.60 5.96
C VAL A 25 -1.48 -4.35 7.10
N ILE A 26 -1.46 -5.67 7.03
CA ILE A 26 -0.77 -6.53 7.99
C ILE A 26 0.52 -7.01 7.34
N SER A 27 1.66 -6.65 7.92
CA SER A 27 2.99 -7.04 7.45
C SER A 27 3.53 -8.28 8.16
N ILE A 28 4.35 -9.06 7.44
CA ILE A 28 5.18 -10.14 7.97
C ILE A 28 6.55 -9.57 8.33
N THR A 29 7.00 -9.75 9.57
CA THR A 29 8.39 -9.50 9.93
C THR A 29 9.25 -10.69 9.50
N THR A 30 10.21 -10.47 8.59
CA THR A 30 11.17 -11.52 8.17
C THR A 30 12.33 -11.72 9.13
N ALA A 31 12.30 -11.11 10.31
CA ALA A 31 13.42 -11.20 11.24
C ALA A 31 13.48 -12.53 11.95
N HIS A 32 14.56 -13.25 11.68
CA HIS A 32 14.95 -14.43 12.44
C HIS A 32 15.30 -14.05 13.89
N GLY A 33 14.29 -14.16 14.77
CA GLY A 33 14.44 -14.25 16.22
C GLY A 33 13.69 -15.49 16.74
N PRO A 34 14.02 -16.02 17.93
CA PRO A 34 13.49 -17.30 18.44
C PRO A 34 12.01 -17.25 18.86
N LEU A 35 11.25 -16.24 18.48
CA LEU A 35 9.87 -16.02 18.91
C LEU A 35 9.05 -15.52 17.71
N GLN A 36 8.19 -16.41 17.21
CA GLN A 36 6.86 -16.18 16.63
C GLN A 36 6.70 -14.97 15.68
N ASP A 37 6.28 -15.22 14.43
CA ASP A 37 5.90 -14.19 13.46
C ASP A 37 5.07 -13.08 14.13
N TYR A 38 5.67 -11.90 14.30
CA TYR A 38 4.95 -10.74 14.82
C TYR A 38 4.30 -10.02 13.64
N SER A 39 2.98 -9.92 13.65
CA SER A 39 2.25 -9.08 12.70
C SER A 39 2.44 -7.62 13.08
N ILE A 40 2.86 -6.79 12.13
CA ILE A 40 2.88 -5.34 12.29
C ILE A 40 1.73 -4.76 11.46
N ASP A 41 0.86 -4.00 12.12
CA ASP A 41 -0.24 -3.30 11.48
C ASP A 41 0.24 -1.95 10.98
N PHE A 42 -0.03 -1.69 9.70
CA PHE A 42 0.11 -0.41 9.04
C PHE A 42 -1.25 0.06 8.50
N GLU A 43 -1.38 1.35 8.34
CA GLU A 43 -2.52 2.00 7.68
C GLU A 43 -1.99 2.77 6.48
N PHE A 44 -2.46 2.41 5.29
CA PHE A 44 -2.09 3.03 4.04
C PHE A 44 -3.20 3.96 3.59
N PHE A 45 -2.85 5.21 3.32
CA PHE A 45 -3.77 6.18 2.76
C PHE A 45 -3.54 6.24 1.26
N THR A 46 -4.63 6.11 0.50
CA THR A 46 -4.58 6.03 -0.95
C THR A 46 -5.46 7.08 -1.60
N GLN A 47 -5.04 7.52 -2.78
CA GLN A 47 -5.75 8.49 -3.58
C GLN A 47 -5.75 8.08 -5.05
N THR A 48 -6.94 7.98 -5.63
CA THR A 48 -7.14 7.74 -7.06
C THR A 48 -7.37 9.06 -7.79
N LYS A 49 -6.59 9.31 -8.84
CA LYS A 49 -6.74 10.49 -9.72
C LYS A 49 -6.89 10.06 -11.16
N LEU A 50 -7.81 10.72 -11.86
CA LEU A 50 -7.95 10.61 -13.29
C LEU A 50 -7.04 11.63 -13.99
N ASN A 51 -6.25 11.17 -14.96
CA ASN A 51 -5.56 12.03 -15.90
C ASN A 51 -6.34 12.08 -17.22
N THR A 52 -6.97 13.21 -17.50
CA THR A 52 -7.79 13.41 -18.72
C THR A 52 -6.96 13.45 -20.00
N PHE A 53 -5.67 13.81 -19.93
CA PHE A 53 -4.77 13.85 -21.08
C PHE A 53 -4.33 12.44 -21.48
N THR A 54 -3.86 11.64 -20.52
CA THR A 54 -3.43 10.25 -20.78
C THR A 54 -4.60 9.28 -20.83
N LYS A 55 -5.76 9.67 -20.30
CA LYS A 55 -6.99 8.87 -20.18
C LYS A 55 -6.82 7.66 -19.27
N GLU A 56 -6.08 7.86 -18.19
CA GLU A 56 -5.75 6.81 -17.22
C GLU A 56 -6.22 7.23 -15.84
N ALA A 57 -6.60 6.27 -15.01
CA ALA A 57 -6.79 6.48 -13.58
C ALA A 57 -5.64 5.82 -12.83
N THR A 58 -5.05 6.58 -11.92
CA THR A 58 -3.89 6.13 -11.15
C THR A 58 -4.17 6.27 -9.67
N THR A 59 -4.04 5.17 -8.95
CA THR A 59 -4.06 5.14 -7.48
C THR A 59 -2.65 5.24 -6.96
N HIS A 60 -2.44 6.17 -6.03
CA HIS A 60 -1.19 6.31 -5.29
C HIS A 60 -1.43 5.98 -3.82
N ILE A 61 -0.40 5.44 -3.15
CA ILE A 61 -0.29 5.54 -1.69
C ILE A 61 0.32 6.91 -1.42
N THR A 62 -0.39 7.73 -0.64
CA THR A 62 0.01 9.09 -0.27
C THR A 62 0.71 9.12 1.07
N SER A 63 0.33 8.26 2.00
CA SER A 63 1.04 8.10 3.26
C SER A 63 0.85 6.71 3.86
N MET A 64 1.77 6.35 4.74
CA MET A 64 1.77 5.09 5.48
C MET A 64 2.04 5.35 6.95
N HIS A 65 1.13 4.92 7.81
CA HIS A 65 1.24 5.05 9.26
C HIS A 65 1.36 3.68 9.90
N GLY A 66 2.09 3.57 10.99
CA GLY A 66 2.19 2.33 11.74
C GLY A 66 3.01 2.48 13.01
N ASN A 67 3.06 1.42 13.80
CA ASN A 67 3.89 1.38 14.99
C ASN A 67 4.62 0.04 15.05
N ILE A 68 5.95 0.09 15.15
CA ILE A 68 6.77 -1.08 15.37
C ILE A 68 6.84 -1.29 16.90
N PRO A 69 6.21 -2.34 17.46
CA PRO A 69 6.02 -2.47 18.90
C PRO A 69 7.25 -3.00 19.64
N GLY A 70 8.17 -3.67 18.94
CA GLY A 70 9.30 -4.39 19.51
C GLY A 70 10.57 -4.24 18.68
N SER A 71 11.67 -4.77 19.20
CA SER A 71 12.94 -4.77 18.48
C SER A 71 12.96 -5.87 17.42
N ILE A 72 13.45 -5.55 16.23
CA ILE A 72 13.51 -6.50 15.13
C ILE A 72 14.95 -6.74 14.67
N SER A 73 15.49 -7.94 14.92
CA SER A 73 16.88 -8.30 14.59
C SER A 73 17.15 -8.32 13.09
N ILE A 74 18.29 -7.75 12.68
CA ILE A 74 18.78 -7.72 11.31
C ILE A 74 20.12 -8.47 11.25
N GLY A 75 20.22 -9.49 10.41
CA GLY A 75 21.46 -10.26 10.19
C GLY A 75 21.62 -11.52 11.06
N HIS A 76 22.80 -12.15 11.00
CA HIS A 76 23.10 -13.41 11.71
C HIS A 76 23.55 -13.18 13.15
N GLN A 77 23.22 -14.13 14.04
CA GLN A 77 23.37 -14.05 15.50
C GLN A 77 24.80 -13.81 16.05
N HIS A 78 25.84 -13.80 15.21
CA HIS A 78 27.24 -13.80 15.64
C HIS A 78 27.99 -12.47 15.46
N GLN A 79 27.32 -11.41 14.96
CA GLN A 79 27.86 -10.04 14.95
C GLN A 79 27.07 -9.19 15.94
N ALA A 80 27.65 -8.07 16.40
CA ALA A 80 26.95 -7.11 17.26
C ALA A 80 25.55 -6.86 16.69
N SER A 81 24.51 -7.30 17.42
CA SER A 81 23.18 -7.44 16.86
C SER A 81 22.64 -6.07 16.46
N LEU A 82 22.59 -5.82 15.16
CA LEU A 82 21.84 -4.70 14.60
C LEU A 82 20.36 -5.06 14.73
N PHE A 83 19.56 -4.17 15.31
CA PHE A 83 18.13 -4.35 15.36
C PHE A 83 17.41 -3.04 15.12
N ILE A 84 16.26 -3.13 14.46
CA ILE A 84 15.28 -2.07 14.40
C ILE A 84 14.73 -1.84 15.80
N ILE A 85 14.69 -0.58 16.23
CA ILE A 85 14.10 -0.21 17.51
C ILE A 85 12.59 0.00 17.37
N PRO A 86 11.82 -0.16 18.45
CA PRO A 86 10.42 0.26 18.49
C PRO A 86 10.29 1.72 18.06
N GLN A 87 9.38 2.01 17.14
CA GLN A 87 9.18 3.36 16.61
C GLN A 87 7.82 3.52 15.94
N SER A 88 7.25 4.71 16.08
CA SER A 88 6.15 5.15 15.22
C SER A 88 6.69 5.47 13.83
N VAL A 89 6.00 4.96 12.82
CA VAL A 89 6.30 5.17 11.41
C VAL A 89 5.21 6.07 10.85
N HIS A 90 5.62 7.20 10.28
CA HIS A 90 4.78 8.08 9.49
C HIS A 90 5.60 8.49 8.27
N ILE A 91 5.22 7.97 7.11
CA ILE A 91 5.90 8.21 5.85
C ILE A 91 4.91 8.87 4.90
N GLU A 92 5.22 10.09 4.48
CA GLU A 92 4.56 10.74 3.34
C GLU A 92 5.24 10.28 2.05
N CYS A 93 4.47 9.86 1.05
CA CYS A 93 5.00 9.35 -0.21
C CYS A 93 4.07 9.64 -1.39
N ASN A 94 4.50 9.24 -2.59
CA ASN A 94 3.68 9.27 -3.79
C ASN A 94 3.92 7.99 -4.60
N TYR A 95 3.68 6.85 -3.94
CA TYR A 95 3.95 5.54 -4.53
C TYR A 95 2.84 5.19 -5.51
N LYS A 96 3.17 5.08 -6.81
CA LYS A 96 2.22 4.65 -7.84
C LYS A 96 1.88 3.17 -7.64
N LEU A 97 0.67 2.91 -7.16
CA LEU A 97 0.22 1.58 -6.77
C LEU A 97 -0.48 0.85 -7.92
N LEU A 98 -1.46 1.50 -8.54
CA LEU A 98 -2.26 0.92 -9.62
C LEU A 98 -2.49 1.98 -10.69
N GLN A 99 -2.38 1.58 -11.95
CA GLN A 99 -2.70 2.42 -13.10
C GLN A 99 -3.58 1.59 -14.03
N ILE A 100 -4.72 2.14 -14.42
CA ILE A 100 -5.67 1.48 -15.31
C ILE A 100 -5.97 2.37 -16.51
N ASP A 101 -6.18 1.73 -17.66
CA ASP A 101 -6.52 2.41 -18.91
C ASP A 101 -8.05 2.48 -19.12
N THR A 102 -8.47 3.07 -20.23
CA THR A 102 -9.90 3.17 -20.56
C THR A 102 -10.61 1.83 -20.80
N ASN A 103 -9.90 0.78 -21.22
CA ASN A 103 -10.49 -0.54 -21.39
C ASN A 103 -10.75 -1.19 -20.03
N ASP A 104 -9.81 -1.03 -19.11
CA ASP A 104 -9.96 -1.47 -17.72
C ASP A 104 -11.11 -0.71 -17.03
N MET A 105 -11.18 0.61 -17.18
CA MET A 105 -12.30 1.42 -16.67
C MET A 105 -13.64 0.89 -17.19
N LYS A 106 -13.72 0.60 -18.49
CA LYS A 106 -14.95 0.05 -19.09
C LYS A 106 -15.29 -1.31 -18.50
N ARG A 107 -14.31 -2.19 -18.31
CA ARG A 107 -14.50 -3.50 -17.68
C ARG A 107 -15.01 -3.36 -16.25
N ILE A 108 -14.46 -2.41 -15.48
CA ILE A 108 -14.89 -2.12 -14.11
C ILE A 108 -16.32 -1.61 -14.09
N LEU A 109 -16.66 -0.62 -14.92
CA LEU A 109 -17.99 -0.03 -14.98
C LEU A 109 -19.08 -1.00 -15.42
N GLN A 110 -18.74 -2.00 -16.24
CA GLN A 110 -19.65 -3.04 -16.70
C GLN A 110 -19.86 -4.17 -15.68
N HIS A 111 -19.07 -4.22 -14.61
CA HIS A 111 -19.25 -5.21 -13.55
C HIS A 111 -20.55 -4.94 -12.77
N PRO A 112 -21.28 -5.97 -12.29
CA PRO A 112 -22.49 -5.76 -11.47
C PRO A 112 -22.24 -4.93 -10.20
N HIS A 113 -21.01 -5.00 -9.67
CA HIS A 113 -20.54 -4.24 -8.52
C HIS A 113 -19.20 -3.54 -8.84
N PRO A 114 -19.21 -2.40 -9.54
CA PRO A 114 -17.98 -1.75 -10.03
C PRO A 114 -17.00 -1.34 -8.93
N THR A 115 -17.51 -0.74 -7.85
CA THR A 115 -16.71 -0.29 -6.71
C THR A 115 -16.01 -1.45 -6.00
N LEU A 116 -16.74 -2.55 -5.75
CA LEU A 116 -16.18 -3.75 -5.15
C LEU A 116 -15.11 -4.36 -6.06
N TYR A 117 -15.38 -4.43 -7.36
CA TYR A 117 -14.44 -4.99 -8.33
C TYR A 117 -13.15 -4.17 -8.44
N TYR A 118 -13.24 -2.84 -8.40
CA TYR A 118 -12.05 -1.99 -8.34
C TYR A 118 -11.28 -2.15 -7.00
N SER A 119 -12.01 -2.33 -5.90
CA SER A 119 -11.42 -2.60 -4.58
C SER A 119 -10.58 -3.88 -4.59
N GLU A 120 -11.06 -4.94 -5.25
CA GLU A 120 -10.31 -6.19 -5.39
C GLU A 120 -8.99 -5.99 -6.14
N TRP A 121 -9.00 -5.21 -7.22
CA TRP A 121 -7.80 -4.86 -7.99
C TRP A 121 -6.82 -4.06 -7.13
N LEU A 122 -7.33 -3.10 -6.35
CA LEU A 122 -6.51 -2.29 -5.46
C LEU A 122 -5.85 -3.13 -4.36
N LEU A 123 -6.60 -4.02 -3.72
CA LEU A 123 -6.09 -4.92 -2.68
C LEU A 123 -5.06 -5.92 -3.22
N ASP A 124 -5.24 -6.40 -4.44
CA ASP A 124 -4.24 -7.26 -5.09
C ASP A 124 -2.96 -6.48 -5.42
N ALA A 125 -3.08 -5.25 -5.94
CA ALA A 125 -1.94 -4.38 -6.17
C ALA A 125 -1.14 -4.11 -4.87
N ILE A 126 -1.82 -3.89 -3.73
CA ILE A 126 -1.17 -3.68 -2.43
C ILE A 126 -0.41 -4.93 -1.99
N LYS A 127 -1.01 -6.11 -2.07
CA LYS A 127 -0.34 -7.36 -1.67
C LYS A 127 0.93 -7.64 -2.48
N ASN A 128 0.97 -7.17 -3.72
CA ASN A 128 2.11 -7.32 -4.63
C ASN A 128 3.05 -6.11 -4.65
N ALA A 129 2.80 -5.07 -3.84
CA ALA A 129 3.61 -3.87 -3.82
C ALA A 129 4.97 -4.13 -3.16
N ASN A 130 6.03 -3.67 -3.83
CA ASN A 130 7.38 -3.68 -3.27
C ASN A 130 7.65 -2.33 -2.59
N ILE A 131 7.47 -2.28 -1.26
CA ILE A 131 7.63 -1.08 -0.46
C ILE A 131 8.87 -1.23 0.43
N LEU A 132 9.78 -0.26 0.35
CA LEU A 132 10.94 -0.12 1.22
C LEU A 132 10.69 1.05 2.18
N MET A 133 10.86 0.83 3.48
CA MET A 133 10.73 1.86 4.50
C MET A 133 12.07 2.14 5.16
N GLU A 134 12.39 3.41 5.40
CA GLU A 134 13.56 3.79 6.18
C GLU A 134 13.24 3.73 7.67
N LEU A 135 13.95 2.89 8.42
CA LEU A 135 13.71 2.66 9.84
C LEU A 135 14.96 2.85 10.69
N LYS A 136 14.78 3.34 11.91
CA LYS A 136 15.87 3.55 12.88
C LYS A 136 16.37 2.24 13.49
N THR A 137 17.66 2.15 13.73
CA THR A 137 18.33 1.03 14.40
C THR A 137 18.89 1.41 15.77
N ASN A 138 19.32 0.40 16.54
CA ASN A 138 20.01 0.57 17.83
C ASN A 138 21.39 1.24 17.72
N GLN A 139 21.95 1.35 16.52
CA GLN A 139 23.21 2.04 16.27
C GLN A 139 23.00 3.49 15.83
N ASN A 140 21.77 4.01 15.97
CA ASN A 140 21.39 5.35 15.56
C ASN A 140 21.62 5.60 14.05
N THR A 141 21.50 4.55 13.26
CA THR A 141 21.53 4.58 11.79
C THR A 141 20.14 4.31 11.23
N MET A 142 19.92 4.68 9.96
CA MET A 142 18.72 4.32 9.19
C MET A 142 19.02 3.10 8.32
N ILE A 143 18.04 2.22 8.14
CA ILE A 143 18.12 1.09 7.22
C ILE A 143 16.86 1.02 6.36
N GLU A 144 17.03 0.64 5.09
CA GLU A 144 15.92 0.28 4.21
C GLU A 144 15.40 -1.11 4.58
N TRP A 145 14.14 -1.17 4.99
CA TRP A 145 13.46 -2.41 5.35
C TRP A 145 12.34 -2.72 4.35
N PRO A 146 12.34 -3.90 3.72
CA PRO A 146 11.26 -4.33 2.84
C PRO A 146 10.02 -4.74 3.63
N LEU A 147 8.89 -4.13 3.30
CA LEU A 147 7.61 -4.45 3.89
C LEU A 147 6.96 -5.63 3.14
N GLY A 148 7.01 -6.84 3.72
CA GLY A 148 6.25 -7.97 3.20
C GLY A 148 4.79 -7.88 3.63
N ILE A 149 3.84 -7.90 2.69
CA ILE A 149 2.41 -7.73 2.97
C ILE A 149 1.71 -9.10 3.04
N LYS A 150 1.14 -9.44 4.20
CA LYS A 150 0.37 -10.67 4.42
C LYS A 150 -1.09 -10.52 4.02
N SER A 151 -1.67 -9.37 4.38
CA SER A 151 -3.08 -9.08 4.19
C SER A 151 -3.30 -7.58 4.06
N ALA A 152 -4.35 -7.20 3.35
CA ALA A 152 -4.80 -5.82 3.19
C ALA A 152 -6.34 -5.80 3.22
N VAL A 153 -6.92 -4.84 3.92
CA VAL A 153 -8.38 -4.68 4.09
C VAL A 153 -8.72 -3.19 4.07
N ILE A 154 -9.70 -2.81 3.24
CA ILE A 154 -10.25 -1.45 3.19
C ILE A 154 -11.08 -1.20 4.45
N LEU A 155 -10.91 -0.04 5.09
CA LEU A 155 -11.62 0.35 6.32
C LEU A 155 -12.93 1.10 6.06
#